data_AF-A0A7M1T6J8-F1
#
_entry.id   AF-A0A7M1T6J8-F1
#
_cell.length_a   1.000
_cell.length_b   1.000
_cell.length_c   1.000
_cell.angle_alpha   90.00
_cell.angle_beta   90.00
_cell.angle_gamma   90.00
#
_symmetry.space_group_name_H-M   'P 1'
#
loop_
_entity.id
_entity.type
_entity.pdbx_description
1 polymer ?
#
loop_
_entity_poly.entity_id
_entity_poly.type
_entity_poly.pdbx_seq_one_letter_code
_entity_poly.pdbx_strand_id
1 'polypeptide(L)' 'MRDKIISYLEEEKKRNEMVLIGYQDPIPDSSEAIRMKREYERMRLVQYILDLSRLIDGIKMMFPNE' A
#
# COMPACT_ATOMS: atom_id res chain seq x y z
N MET A 1 8.12 -3.63 21.83
CA MET A 1 6.96 -2.82 21.38
C MET A 1 7.03 -2.58 19.88
N ARG A 2 8.23 -2.26 19.38
CA ARG A 2 8.62 -2.25 17.96
C ARG A 2 8.00 -3.36 17.11
N ASP A 3 8.20 -4.63 17.46
CA ASP A 3 7.74 -5.75 16.64
C ASP A 3 6.22 -5.79 16.46
N LYS A 4 5.45 -5.35 17.47
CA LYS A 4 3.98 -5.23 17.36
C LYS A 4 3.58 -4.13 16.38
N ILE A 5 4.29 -3.00 16.41
CA ILE A 5 4.07 -1.87 15.48
C ILE A 5 4.44 -2.30 14.05
N ILE A 6 5.61 -2.92 13.86
CA ILE A 6 6.04 -3.43 12.56
C ILE A 6 5.03 -4.45 12.03
N SER A 7 4.60 -5.41 12.86
CA SER A 7 3.61 -6.42 12.46
C SER A 7 2.32 -5.77 11.99
N TYR A 8 1.81 -4.78 12.74
CA TYR A 8 0.62 -4.03 12.33
C TYR A 8 0.81 -3.30 10.99
N LEU A 9 1.94 -2.62 10.80
CA LEU A 9 2.22 -1.89 9.56
C LEU A 9 2.40 -2.82 8.36
N GLU A 10 3.02 -3.99 8.55
CA GLU A 10 3.16 -5.03 7.52
C GLU A 10 1.79 -5.61 7.15
N GLU A 11 0.89 -5.80 8.12
CA GLU A 11 -0.49 -6.23 7.84
C GLU A 11 -1.28 -5.17 7.05
N GLU A 12 -1.18 -3.89 7.42
CA GLU A 12 -1.78 -2.79 6.66
C GLU A 12 -1.22 -2.72 5.23
N LYS A 13 0.10 -2.87 5.08
CA LYS A 13 0.75 -2.92 3.77
C LYS A 13 0.19 -4.07 2.93
N LYS A 14 0.10 -5.27 3.51
CA LYS A 14 -0.47 -6.45 2.85
C LYS A 14 -1.92 -6.25 2.43
N ARG A 15 -2.75 -5.62 3.28
CA ARG A 15 -4.14 -5.26 2.93
C ARG A 15 -4.18 -4.36 1.69
N ASN A 16 -3.33 -3.33 1.66
CA ASN A 16 -3.25 -2.41 0.52
C ASN A 16 -2.74 -3.09 -0.76
N GLU A 17 -1.74 -3.97 -0.65
CA GLU A 17 -1.25 -4.79 -1.77
C GLU A 17 -2.37 -5.68 -2.35
N MET A 18 -3.19 -6.31 -1.49
CA MET A 18 -4.33 -7.11 -1.93
C MET A 18 -5.38 -6.26 -2.67
N VAL A 19 -5.67 -5.05 -2.16
CA VAL A 19 -6.59 -4.13 -2.85
C VAL A 19 -6.03 -3.70 -4.19
N LEU A 20 -4.72 -3.42 -4.28
CA LEU A 20 -4.05 -3.01 -5.51
C LEU A 20 -4.18 -4.05 -6.63
N ILE A 21 -4.17 -5.34 -6.30
CA ILE A 21 -4.40 -6.43 -7.28
C ILE A 21 -5.74 -6.24 -8.00
N GLY A 22 -6.79 -5.83 -7.28
CA GLY A 22 -8.11 -5.55 -7.87
C GLY A 22 -8.14 -4.36 -8.85
N TYR A 23 -7.06 -3.57 -8.92
CA TYR A 23 -6.89 -2.50 -9.90
C TYR A 23 -6.08 -2.92 -11.14
N GLN A 24 -5.52 -4.13 -11.18
CA GLN A 24 -4.74 -4.62 -12.32
C GLN A 24 -5.63 -5.07 -13.48
N ASP A 25 -6.84 -5.54 -13.19
CA ASP A 25 -7.76 -6.01 -14.23
C ASP A 25 -8.44 -4.85 -14.96
N PRO A 26 -8.51 -4.89 -16.30
CA PRO A 26 -9.28 -3.93 -17.09
C PRO A 26 -10.78 -4.12 -16.81
N ILE A 27 -11.50 -3.01 -16.60
CA ILE A 27 -12.97 -3.05 -16.46
C ILE A 27 -13.61 -2.97 -17.86
N PRO A 28 -14.44 -3.96 -18.26
CA PRO A 28 -15.23 -3.88 -19.47
C PRO A 28 -16.19 -2.69 -19.43
N ASP A 29 -16.31 -1.96 -20.54
CA ASP A 29 -17.29 -0.87 -20.72
C ASP A 29 -17.21 0.27 -19.69
N SER A 30 -15.99 0.71 -19.35
CA SER A 30 -15.77 1.87 -18.49
C SER A 30 -15.55 3.16 -19.29
N SER A 31 -16.26 4.23 -18.88
CA SER A 31 -16.02 5.57 -19.42
C SER A 31 -14.60 6.06 -19.10
N GLU A 32 -14.09 7.01 -19.88
CA GLU A 32 -12.75 7.58 -19.65
C GLU A 32 -12.58 8.13 -18.23
N ALA A 33 -13.60 8.79 -17.70
CA ALA A 33 -13.60 9.30 -16.33
C ALA A 33 -13.44 8.18 -15.28
N ILE A 34 -14.08 7.02 -15.50
CA ILE A 34 -13.93 5.85 -14.61
C ILE A 34 -12.52 5.29 -14.69
N ARG A 35 -11.93 5.21 -15.90
CA ARG A 35 -10.55 4.76 -16.08
C ARG A 35 -9.56 5.68 -15.39
N MET A 36 -9.69 7.00 -15.58
CA MET A 36 -8.84 7.98 -14.92
C MET A 36 -8.94 7.91 -13.40
N LYS A 37 -10.15 7.80 -12.85
CA LYS A 37 -10.35 7.65 -11.41
C LYS A 37 -9.71 6.37 -10.88
N ARG A 38 -9.85 5.24 -11.59
CA ARG A 38 -9.18 3.98 -11.21
C ARG A 38 -7.67 4.10 -11.24
N GLU A 39 -7.12 4.72 -12.26
CA GLU A 39 -5.68 4.91 -12.37
C GLU A 39 -5.15 5.79 -11.23
N TYR A 40 -5.85 6.87 -10.91
CA TYR A 40 -5.53 7.72 -9.76
C TYR A 40 -5.54 6.93 -8.44
N GLU A 41 -6.59 6.14 -8.21
CA GLU A 41 -6.71 5.30 -7.01
C GLU A 41 -5.62 4.22 -6.94
N ARG A 42 -5.27 3.61 -8.08
CA ARG A 42 -4.15 2.66 -8.21
C ARG A 42 -2.83 3.33 -7.83
N MET A 43 -2.53 4.50 -8.37
CA MET A 43 -1.32 5.26 -8.04
C MET A 43 -1.28 5.65 -6.55
N ARG A 44 -2.42 6.04 -5.97
CA ARG A 44 -2.52 6.37 -4.55
C ARG A 44 -2.20 5.16 -3.66
N LEU A 45 -2.72 3.98 -4.01
CA LEU A 45 -2.41 2.73 -3.29
C LEU A 45 -0.92 2.38 -3.36
N VAL A 46 -0.30 2.51 -4.55
CA VAL A 46 1.16 2.31 -4.71
C VAL A 46 1.93 3.25 -3.79
N GLN A 47 1.56 4.53 -3.74
CA GLN A 47 2.22 5.50 -2.89
C GLN A 47 2.11 5.13 -1.40
N TYR A 48 0.93 4.72 -0.94
CA TYR A 48 0.74 4.28 0.45
C TYR A 48 1.55 3.04 0.81
N ILE A 49 1.66 2.05 -0.09
CA ILE A 49 2.49 0.87 0.12
C ILE A 49 3.98 1.24 0.27
N LEU A 50 4.46 2.18 -0.57
CA LEU A 50 5.83 2.68 -0.48
C LEU A 50 6.09 3.43 0.83
N ASP A 51 5.14 4.26 1.27
CA ASP A 51 5.28 5.01 2.52
C ASP A 51 5.26 4.09 3.74
N LEU A 52 4.39 3.08 3.76
CA LEU A 52 4.40 2.03 4.80
C LEU A 52 5.74 1.28 4.82
N SER A 53 6.29 0.93 3.65
CA SER A 53 7.60 0.26 3.56
C SER A 53 8.72 1.12 4.16
N ARG A 54 8.75 2.42 3.80
CA ARG A 54 9.73 3.38 4.36
C ARG A 54 9.58 3.55 5.87
N LEU A 55 8.35 3.61 6.37
CA LEU A 55 8.07 3.71 7.81
C LEU A 55 8.56 2.48 8.56
N ILE A 56 8.29 1.28 8.03
CA ILE A 56 8.76 0.02 8.60
C ILE A 56 10.29 0.00 8.65
N ASP A 57 10.96 0.34 7.56
CA ASP A 57 12.42 0.38 7.49
C ASP A 57 13.01 1.43 8.44
N GLY A 58 12.39 2.61 8.51
CA GLY A 58 12.75 3.67 9.44
C GLY A 58 12.66 3.21 10.90
N ILE A 59 11.56 2.54 11.29
CA ILE A 59 11.40 1.99 12.65
C ILE A 59 12.45 0.90 12.91
N LYS A 60 12.73 0.02 11.94
CA LYS A 60 13.76 -1.01 12.07
C LYS A 60 15.14 -0.42 12.31
N MET A 61 15.48 0.68 11.63
CA MET A 61 16.75 1.39 11.77
C MET A 61 16.85 2.20 13.08
N MET A 62 15.77 2.85 13.51
CA MET A 62 15.75 3.65 14.74
C MET A 62 15.84 2.79 16.00
N PHE A 63 15.27 1.58 15.96
CA PHE A 63 15.23 0.66 17.08
C PHE A 63 15.83 -0.69 16.68
N PRO A 64 17.16 -0.78 16.44
CA PRO A 64 17.79 -1.99 15.90
C PRO A 64 17.88 -3.14 16.90
N ASN A 65 17.86 -2.84 18.21
CA ASN A 65 18.07 -3.80 19.30
C ASN A 65 16.82 -4.01 20.19
N GLU A 66 15.68 -3.43 19.80
CA GLU A 66 14.35 -3.78 20.34
C GLU A 66 13.62 -4.75 19.43
#